data_AF-A0A949FW66-F1
#
_entry.id   AF-A0A949FW66-F1
#
_cell.length_a   1.000
_cell.length_b   1.000
_cell.length_c   1.000
_cell.angle_alpha   90.00
_cell.angle_beta   90.00
_cell.angle_gamma   90.00
#
_symmetry.space_group_name_H-M   'P 1'
#
loop_
_entity.id
_entity.type
_entity.pdbx_description
1 polymer ?
#
loop_
_entity_poly.entity_id
_entity_poly.type
_entity_poly.pdbx_seq_one_letter_code
_entity_poly.pdbx_strand_id
1 'polypeptide(L)' 'RVVWRSTDSATWQHSRDVAAGTLRVTLEGISKDNVVFGVMALSARGHPSLAVYPLPLLRR' A
#
# COMPACT_ATOMS: atom_id res chain seq x y z
N ARG A 1 -3.17 -3.79 -5.00
CA ARG A 1 -3.17 -2.31 -4.91
C ARG A 1 -2.32 -1.87 -3.74
N VAL A 2 -1.46 -0.87 -3.93
CA VAL A 2 -0.79 -0.15 -2.83
C VAL A 2 -1.51 1.18 -2.64
N VAL A 3 -1.73 1.57 -1.39
CA VAL A 3 -2.28 2.88 -1.02
C VAL A 3 -1.33 3.61 -0.09
N TRP A 4 -1.40 4.92 -0.12
CA TRP A 4 -0.67 5.76 0.82
C TRP A 4 -1.43 7.04 1.13
N ARG A 5 -1.10 7.61 2.29
CA ARG A 5 -1.63 8.87 2.79
C ARG A 5 -0.55 9.60 3.58
N SER A 6 -0.69 10.91 3.71
CA SER A 6 0.08 11.67 4.70
C SER A 6 -0.15 11.12 6.12
N THR A 7 0.83 11.29 6.99
CA THR A 7 0.80 10.76 8.37
C THR A 7 -0.37 11.33 9.19
N ASP A 8 -0.81 12.54 8.88
CA ASP A 8 -1.89 13.29 9.53
C ASP A 8 -3.29 13.07 8.92
N SER A 9 -3.39 12.42 7.76
CA SER A 9 -4.69 12.18 7.12
C SER A 9 -5.44 10.99 7.74
N ALA A 10 -6.75 11.11 7.94
CA ALA A 10 -7.58 9.98 8.36
C ALA A 10 -7.95 9.02 7.20
N THR A 11 -7.80 9.47 5.95
CA THR A 11 -8.23 8.73 4.75
C THR A 11 -7.07 8.41 3.81
N TRP A 12 -7.21 7.33 3.04
CA TRP A 12 -6.30 7.02 1.95
C TRP A 12 -6.43 8.07 0.84
N GLN A 13 -5.32 8.67 0.43
CA GLN A 13 -5.32 9.78 -0.52
C GLN A 13 -4.86 9.35 -1.91
N HIS A 14 -4.02 8.31 -1.97
CA HIS A 14 -3.42 7.85 -3.21
C HIS A 14 -3.44 6.33 -3.32
N SER A 15 -3.44 5.84 -4.56
CA SER A 15 -3.39 4.41 -4.83
C SER A 15 -2.66 4.10 -6.13
N ARG A 16 -2.06 2.92 -6.20
CA ARG A 16 -1.47 2.36 -7.42
C ARG A 16 -1.77 0.87 -7.52
N ASP A 17 -2.30 0.47 -8.66
CA ASP A 17 -2.45 -0.94 -9.00
C ASP A 17 -1.17 -1.50 -9.59
N VAL A 18 -0.94 -2.77 -9.30
CA VAL A 18 0.23 -3.54 -9.73
C VAL A 18 -0.26 -4.83 -10.35
N ALA A 19 0.56 -5.43 -11.21
CA ALA A 19 0.23 -6.69 -11.87
C ALA A 19 -0.07 -7.80 -10.84
N ALA A 20 -0.94 -8.74 -11.21
CA ALA A 20 -1.21 -9.91 -10.38
C ALA A 20 0.09 -10.69 -10.11
N GLY A 21 0.26 -11.19 -8.88
CA GLY A 21 1.48 -11.90 -8.46
C GLY A 21 2.67 -11.01 -8.12
N THR A 22 2.56 -9.68 -8.17
CA THR A 22 3.63 -8.78 -7.74
C THR A 22 3.91 -8.92 -6.23
N LEU A 23 5.13 -9.34 -5.88
CA LEU A 23 5.57 -9.47 -4.48
C LEU A 23 6.36 -8.26 -3.98
N ARG A 24 6.90 -7.44 -4.90
CA ARG A 24 7.71 -6.26 -4.59
C ARG A 24 7.36 -5.13 -5.54
N VAL A 25 7.23 -3.92 -5.00
CA VAL A 25 7.02 -2.70 -5.76
C VAL A 25 7.79 -1.55 -5.12
N THR A 26 8.36 -0.69 -5.96
CA THR A 26 9.00 0.56 -5.55
C THR A 26 8.13 1.72 -6.05
N LEU A 27 7.84 2.67 -5.17
CA LEU A 27 7.16 3.92 -5.53
C LEU A 27 8.19 5.05 -5.56
N GLU A 28 8.41 5.62 -6.73
CA GLU A 28 9.38 6.70 -6.94
C GLU A 28 8.79 8.06 -6.53
N GLY A 29 9.66 8.95 -6.05
CA GLY A 29 9.27 10.32 -5.68
C GLY A 29 8.48 10.44 -4.36
N ILE A 30 8.38 9.37 -3.58
CA ILE A 30 7.67 9.36 -2.29
C ILE A 30 8.65 9.05 -1.16
N SER A 31 8.77 9.95 -0.18
CA SER A 31 9.53 9.68 1.04
C SER A 31 8.69 8.85 2.02
N LYS A 32 9.26 7.76 2.53
CA LYS A 32 8.64 6.92 3.54
C LYS A 32 8.36 7.66 4.85
N ASP A 33 9.14 8.69 5.17
CA ASP A 33 9.00 9.41 6.44
C ASP A 33 7.75 10.30 6.48
N ASN A 34 7.18 10.62 5.31
CA ASN A 34 6.04 11.52 5.18
C ASN A 34 4.69 10.81 5.00
N VAL A 35 4.70 9.48 4.85
CA VAL A 35 3.50 8.74 4.48
C VAL A 35 3.35 7.43 5.23
N VAL A 36 2.10 7.02 5.39
CA VAL A 36 1.74 5.67 5.81
C VAL A 36 1.35 4.87 4.57
N PHE A 37 1.87 3.65 4.44
CA PHE A 37 1.54 2.72 3.36
C PHE A 37 0.56 1.65 3.81
N GLY A 38 -0.33 1.25 2.90
CA GLY A 38 -1.18 0.08 3.04
C GLY A 38 -1.20 -0.75 1.76
N VAL A 39 -1.52 -2.04 1.90
CA VAL A 39 -1.68 -2.97 0.78
C VAL A 39 -3.10 -3.51 0.79
N MET A 40 -3.72 -3.58 -0.38
CA MET A 40 -5.03 -4.18 -0.61
C MET A 40 -4.93 -5.26 -1.69
N ALA A 41 -5.51 -6.42 -1.41
CA ALA A 41 -5.76 -7.44 -2.43
C ALA A 41 -6.95 -7.00 -3.29
N LEU A 42 -6.90 -7.31 -4.58
CA LEU A 42 -8.02 -7.08 -5.50
C LEU A 42 -8.58 -8.42 -5.94
N SER A 43 -9.91 -8.54 -5.96
CA SER A 43 -10.58 -9.67 -6.62
C SER A 43 -10.43 -9.58 -8.15
N ALA A 44 -10.76 -10.66 -8.87
CA ALA A 44 -10.80 -10.65 -10.34
C ALA A 44 -11.77 -9.60 -10.92
N ARG A 45 -12.75 -9.12 -10.14
CA ARG A 45 -13.67 -8.04 -10.53
C ARG A 45 -13.19 -6.65 -10.10
N GLY A 46 -12.00 -6.53 -9.52
CA GLY A 46 -11.41 -5.25 -9.09
C GLY A 46 -11.84 -4.76 -7.70
N HIS A 47 -12.68 -5.51 -6.96
CA HIS A 47 -13.05 -5.11 -5.59
C HIS A 47 -11.85 -5.22 -4.64
N PRO A 48 -11.55 -4.17 -3.86
CA PRO A 48 -10.46 -4.17 -2.89
C PRO A 48 -10.86 -4.81 -1.55
N SER A 49 -9.89 -5.47 -0.91
CA SER A 49 -9.96 -5.82 0.51
C SER A 49 -9.83 -4.58 1.42
N LEU A 50 -9.91 -4.78 2.73
CA LEU A 50 -9.38 -3.80 3.68
C LEU A 50 -7.88 -3.58 3.46
N ALA A 51 -7.41 -2.36 3.70
CA ALA A 51 -5.99 -2.04 3.66
C ALA A 51 -5.29 -2.60 4.90
N VAL A 52 -4.19 -3.31 4.68
CA VAL A 52 -3.31 -3.80 5.74
C VAL A 52 -1.98 -3.06 5.72
N TYR A 53 -1.44 -2.76 6.90
CA TYR A 53 -0.15 -2.10 7.04
C TYR A 53 1.00 -3.11 6.92
N PRO A 54 2.14 -2.71 6.33
CA PRO A 54 3.33 -3.55 6.35
C PRO A 54 3.79 -3.75 7.80
N LEU A 55 3.90 -5.00 8.21
CA LEU A 55 4.52 -5.33 9.49
C LEU A 55 6.05 -5.19 9.38
N PRO A 56 6.74 -4.83 10.47
CA PRO A 56 8.19 -4.93 10.52
C PRO A 56 8.61 -6.34 10.11
N LEU A 57 9.67 -6.46 9.31
CA LEU A 57 10.27 -7.75 9.04
C LEU A 57 10.68 -8.34 10.40
N LEU A 58 10.06 -9.46 10.77
CA LEU A 58 10.43 -10.19 11.98
C LEU A 58 11.89 -10.61 11.81
N ARG A 59 12.80 -10.01 12.59
CA ARG A 59 14.19 -10.48 12.66
C ARG A 59 14.18 -11.75 13.51
N ARG A 60 14.48 -12.90 12.89
CA ARG A 60 14.81 -14.14 13.60
C ARG A 60 16.28 -14.17 13.94
#